data_AF-A0A379G8U2-F1
#
_entry.id   AF-A0A379G8U2-F1
#
_cell.length_a   1.000
_cell.length_b   1.000
_cell.length_c   1.000
_cell.angle_alpha   90.00
_cell.angle_beta   90.00
_cell.angle_gamma   90.00
#
_symmetry.space_group_name_H-M   'P 1'
#
loop_
_entity.id
_entity.type
_entity.pdbx_description
1 polymer ?
#
loop_
_entity_poly.entity_id
_entity_poly.type
_entity_poly.pdbx_seq_one_letter_code
_entity_poly.pdbx_strand_id
1 'polypeptide(L)'
;MGLLIGVGNTVPKFPYQELWYGIRINLKNGGHNVADGKVERVGNLDLHRSLPIQKRIRRYVAREDGTVNYWLGANDSTLKEGGGAAKLNAVDGIVQLYKPDYYRKFEFDGEYLLVAISEVALPGFTRMKEKSRSPWLATFNRTNNKPTCASFLQWESTGSVKRVAETGLLDLLPNAAEYRGGTNVTGNDGKPTSVLGMPATSTNKATIRTRCKSLGDNWHCGGWRFREEMSWLMAIEFGELDSQAPYNAQKTEDGFAQGGLGNGSYVGGEWGAFNGYQPFIPAGITAKLGNNTGVVDYLIKEWKSGVDKTIKVASYRGWEQPQQYLWEHNDDVLVFYTPFADGGACKLYLCSDPAKFTTPSDHAGENVDGYQELGLLPTGSGYISEMGVANGYSFPSNVTGGAANKNYCDYFWRQTVNATNNADGWYQLLSSAYAGYSEHSGVRCANAISRGANAGTDWGFPLCLEFPSSEGI
;
A
#
# COMPACT_ATOMS: atom_id res chain seq x y z
N MET A 1 50.34 -44.99 4.49
CA MET A 1 50.02 -43.61 4.07
C MET A 1 48.74 -43.67 3.26
N GLY A 2 47.60 -43.24 3.85
CA GLY A 2 46.31 -43.24 3.17
C GLY A 2 46.04 -41.87 2.56
N LEU A 3 45.76 -41.85 1.26
CA LEU A 3 45.43 -40.65 0.49
C LEU A 3 43.99 -40.21 0.83
N LEU A 4 43.84 -39.00 1.38
CA LEU A 4 42.56 -38.31 1.53
C LEU A 4 42.27 -37.52 0.25
N ILE A 5 41.21 -37.89 -0.47
CA ILE A 5 40.65 -37.08 -1.56
C ILE A 5 39.44 -36.33 -1.00
N GLY A 6 39.62 -35.03 -0.74
CA GLY A 6 38.53 -34.12 -0.46
C GLY A 6 37.90 -33.64 -1.76
N VAL A 7 36.65 -34.02 -2.03
CA VAL A 7 35.88 -33.47 -3.14
C VAL A 7 35.30 -32.13 -2.68
N GLY A 8 35.97 -31.03 -3.02
CA GLY A 8 35.45 -29.69 -2.82
C GLY A 8 34.41 -29.38 -3.90
N ASN A 9 33.15 -29.17 -3.51
CA ASN A 9 32.13 -28.61 -4.41
C ASN A 9 32.52 -27.18 -4.80
N THR A 10 33.08 -27.01 -5.98
CA THR A 10 33.41 -25.70 -6.57
C THR A 10 32.21 -25.12 -7.32
N VAL A 11 31.10 -24.90 -6.61
CA VAL A 11 30.09 -23.95 -7.10
C VAL A 11 30.49 -22.59 -6.55
N PRO A 12 30.74 -21.56 -7.38
CA PRO A 12 30.93 -20.20 -6.90
C PRO A 12 29.67 -19.78 -6.14
N LYS A 13 29.69 -19.89 -4.81
CA LYS A 13 28.64 -19.34 -3.97
C LYS A 13 28.79 -17.83 -4.02
N PHE A 14 27.69 -17.13 -4.23
CA PHE A 14 27.65 -15.69 -3.95
C PHE A 14 28.21 -15.49 -2.53
N PRO A 15 29.25 -14.67 -2.33
CA PRO A 15 29.69 -14.39 -0.97
C PRO A 15 28.47 -13.85 -0.20
N TYR A 16 28.33 -14.22 1.08
CA TYR A 16 27.23 -13.77 1.95
C TYR A 16 25.83 -14.40 1.72
N GLN A 17 25.74 -15.58 1.10
CA GLN A 17 24.45 -16.28 0.89
C GLN A 17 23.59 -16.45 2.16
N GLU A 18 24.22 -16.49 3.34
CA GLU A 18 23.55 -16.58 4.64
C GLU A 18 22.94 -15.27 5.15
N LEU A 19 23.25 -14.12 4.51
CA LEU A 19 22.88 -12.78 5.00
C LEU A 19 21.73 -12.15 4.23
N TRP A 20 21.16 -12.82 3.23
CA TRP A 20 20.07 -12.29 2.43
C TRP A 20 19.06 -13.37 2.06
N TYR A 21 17.85 -12.95 1.74
CA TYR A 21 16.77 -13.80 1.25
C TYR A 21 15.94 -13.04 0.22
N GLY A 22 15.31 -13.76 -0.70
CA GLY A 22 14.59 -13.11 -1.80
C GLY A 22 13.84 -14.08 -2.70
N ILE A 23 13.33 -13.54 -3.79
CA ILE A 23 12.63 -14.31 -4.81
C ILE A 23 13.31 -14.15 -6.17
N ARG A 24 13.23 -15.20 -6.98
CA ARG A 24 13.67 -15.19 -8.37
C ARG A 24 12.45 -15.38 -9.26
N ILE A 25 12.30 -14.46 -10.22
CA ILE A 25 11.12 -14.35 -11.08
C ILE A 25 11.55 -14.75 -12.48
N ASN A 26 10.89 -15.76 -13.07
CA ASN A 26 11.13 -16.16 -14.45
C ASN A 26 10.36 -15.23 -15.41
N LEU A 27 11.07 -14.41 -16.16
CA LEU A 27 10.47 -13.39 -17.03
C LEU A 27 9.74 -13.99 -18.24
N LYS A 28 10.13 -15.19 -18.71
CA LYS A 28 9.45 -15.87 -19.84
C LYS A 28 8.20 -16.62 -19.42
N ASN A 29 8.16 -17.19 -18.22
CA ASN A 29 7.05 -18.00 -17.73
C ASN A 29 5.99 -17.18 -16.98
N GLY A 30 5.84 -15.91 -17.35
CA GLY A 30 4.86 -15.05 -16.72
C GLY A 30 5.14 -14.85 -15.24
N GLY A 31 6.39 -14.82 -14.80
CA GLY A 31 6.78 -14.61 -13.41
C GLY A 31 6.69 -15.83 -12.50
N HIS A 32 6.12 -16.96 -12.93
CA HIS A 32 5.89 -18.13 -12.09
C HIS A 32 6.72 -19.35 -12.52
N ASN A 33 6.99 -20.25 -11.58
CA ASN A 33 7.55 -21.56 -11.84
C ASN A 33 6.46 -22.46 -12.45
N VAL A 34 6.80 -23.18 -13.52
CA VAL A 34 5.86 -24.06 -14.24
C VAL A 34 5.40 -25.27 -13.42
N ALA A 35 6.13 -25.64 -12.35
CA ALA A 35 5.82 -26.80 -11.53
C ALA A 35 4.71 -26.54 -10.49
N ASP A 36 4.64 -25.34 -9.92
CA ASP A 36 3.71 -25.00 -8.83
C ASP A 36 2.99 -23.65 -9.00
N GLY A 37 3.29 -22.90 -10.06
CA GLY A 37 2.71 -21.58 -10.30
C GLY A 37 3.20 -20.50 -9.33
N LYS A 38 4.29 -20.71 -8.57
CA LYS A 38 4.80 -19.74 -7.58
C LYS A 38 6.16 -19.17 -7.98
N VAL A 39 6.59 -18.07 -7.33
CA VAL A 39 7.97 -17.58 -7.52
C VAL A 39 8.97 -18.43 -6.73
N GLU A 40 10.16 -18.60 -7.29
CA GLU A 40 11.23 -19.36 -6.65
C GLU A 40 11.80 -18.57 -5.45
N ARG A 41 11.88 -19.21 -4.28
CA ARG A 41 12.57 -18.64 -3.10
C ARG A 41 14.06 -18.92 -3.18
N VAL A 42 14.87 -17.88 -3.03
CA VAL A 42 16.34 -17.95 -3.13
C VAL A 42 17.01 -17.23 -1.96
N GLY A 43 18.31 -17.51 -1.75
CA GLY A 43 19.08 -17.03 -0.61
C GLY A 43 18.99 -17.96 0.61
N ASN A 44 19.05 -17.39 1.81
CA ASN A 44 18.89 -18.15 3.04
C ASN A 44 17.39 -18.44 3.32
N LEU A 45 17.02 -19.72 3.31
CA LEU A 45 15.65 -20.16 3.52
C LEU A 45 15.17 -20.05 4.98
N ASP A 46 16.08 -20.06 5.96
CA ASP A 46 15.74 -19.80 7.36
C ASP A 46 15.34 -18.34 7.57
N LEU A 47 15.96 -17.40 6.85
CA LEU A 47 15.52 -16.01 6.80
C LEU A 47 14.16 -15.86 6.11
N HIS A 48 13.84 -16.67 5.09
CA HIS A 48 12.47 -16.73 4.54
C HIS A 48 11.44 -17.27 5.53
N ARG A 49 11.79 -18.23 6.40
CA ARG A 49 10.88 -18.75 7.44
C ARG A 49 10.69 -17.75 8.58
N SER A 50 11.77 -17.05 8.94
CA SER A 50 11.84 -16.15 10.09
C SER A 50 11.53 -14.70 9.77
N LEU A 51 11.62 -14.25 8.52
CA LEU A 51 11.21 -12.93 8.02
C LEU A 51 11.66 -11.75 8.92
N PRO A 52 12.97 -11.58 9.18
CA PRO A 52 13.45 -10.66 10.20
C PRO A 52 13.13 -9.18 9.88
N ILE A 53 13.08 -8.80 8.60
CA ILE A 53 12.68 -7.44 8.19
C ILE A 53 11.16 -7.27 8.38
N GLN A 54 10.34 -8.18 7.83
CA GLN A 54 8.88 -8.04 7.88
C GLN A 54 8.33 -8.11 9.31
N LYS A 55 8.98 -8.87 10.22
CA LYS A 55 8.56 -8.95 11.64
C LYS A 55 8.72 -7.64 12.41
N ARG A 56 9.58 -6.72 11.94
CA ARG A 56 9.78 -5.40 12.56
C ARG A 56 8.77 -4.35 12.07
N ILE A 57 7.92 -4.67 11.09
CA ILE A 57 6.80 -3.82 10.69
C ILE A 57 5.77 -3.81 11.82
N ARG A 58 5.44 -2.61 12.33
CA ARG A 58 4.54 -2.50 13.48
C ARG A 58 3.86 -1.14 13.59
N ARG A 59 2.66 -1.13 14.17
CA ARG A 59 1.88 0.09 14.36
C ARG A 59 2.28 0.85 15.64
N TYR A 60 2.09 2.16 15.61
CA TYR A 60 2.33 3.04 16.75
C TYR A 60 1.39 4.25 16.71
N VAL A 61 1.36 5.03 17.78
CA VAL A 61 0.71 6.34 17.83
C VAL A 61 1.79 7.41 17.84
N ALA A 62 1.76 8.29 16.85
CA ALA A 62 2.64 9.44 16.70
C ALA A 62 2.01 10.68 17.33
N ARG A 63 2.84 11.55 17.92
CA ARG A 63 2.44 12.93 18.25
C ARG A 63 2.47 13.79 16.99
N GLU A 64 1.82 14.96 17.03
CA GLU A 64 1.86 15.91 15.90
C GLU A 64 3.30 16.37 15.57
N ASP A 65 4.19 16.43 16.55
CA ASP A 65 5.62 16.76 16.35
C ASP A 65 6.42 15.66 15.62
N GLY A 66 5.79 14.53 15.30
CA GLY A 66 6.40 13.39 14.61
C GLY A 66 7.05 12.36 15.54
N THR A 67 7.14 12.62 16.85
CA THR A 67 7.72 11.65 17.80
C THR A 67 6.75 10.51 18.10
N VAL A 68 7.29 9.35 18.45
CA VAL A 68 6.49 8.21 18.92
C VAL A 68 5.91 8.53 20.31
N ASN A 69 4.59 8.46 20.46
CA ASN A 69 3.94 8.48 21.78
C ASN A 69 4.02 7.11 22.44
N TYR A 70 3.58 6.05 21.74
CA TYR A 70 3.73 4.67 22.17
C TYR A 70 3.55 3.68 21.00
N TRP A 71 4.14 2.51 21.12
CA TRP A 71 3.93 1.37 20.22
C TRP A 71 2.62 0.64 20.55
N LEU A 72 1.98 0.08 19.53
CA LEU A 72 0.76 -0.72 19.69
C LEU A 72 1.09 -2.20 19.86
N GLY A 73 0.17 -2.93 20.50
CA GLY A 73 0.30 -4.35 20.76
C GLY A 73 0.43 -5.16 19.47
N ALA A 74 1.40 -6.09 19.44
CA ALA A 74 1.70 -6.88 18.25
C ALA A 74 0.55 -7.79 17.79
N ASN A 75 -0.31 -8.22 18.72
CA ASN A 75 -1.47 -9.07 18.42
C ASN A 75 -2.82 -8.35 18.60
N ASP A 76 -2.81 -7.10 19.06
CA ASP A 76 -4.01 -6.29 19.26
C ASP A 76 -3.62 -4.80 19.32
N SER A 77 -3.96 -4.04 18.27
CA SER A 77 -3.68 -2.61 18.19
C SER A 77 -4.59 -1.76 19.08
N THR A 78 -5.63 -2.33 19.69
CA THR A 78 -6.43 -1.66 20.73
C THR A 78 -5.71 -1.62 22.09
N LEU A 79 -4.56 -2.29 22.18
CA LEU A 79 -3.65 -2.27 23.32
C LEU A 79 -2.33 -1.58 22.93
N LYS A 80 -1.64 -1.05 23.93
CA LYS A 80 -0.25 -0.59 23.86
C LYS A 80 0.66 -1.81 23.93
N GLU A 81 1.89 -1.65 23.46
CA GLU A 81 2.98 -2.56 23.83
C GLU A 81 3.07 -2.62 25.37
N GLY A 82 2.94 -3.81 25.96
CA GLY A 82 2.80 -4.02 27.41
C GLY A 82 1.36 -4.20 27.93
N GLY A 83 0.33 -4.10 27.09
CA GLY A 83 -1.03 -4.57 27.39
C GLY A 83 -2.03 -3.55 27.95
N GLY A 84 -1.61 -2.30 28.21
CA GLY A 84 -2.54 -1.23 28.58
C GLY A 84 -3.43 -0.80 27.41
N ALA A 85 -4.62 -0.23 27.66
CA ALA A 85 -5.51 0.22 26.58
C ALA A 85 -4.88 1.35 25.75
N ALA A 86 -4.92 1.24 24.43
CA ALA A 86 -4.51 2.29 23.49
C ALA A 86 -5.72 3.11 23.05
N LYS A 87 -5.54 4.43 22.88
CA LYS A 87 -6.56 5.31 22.31
C LYS A 87 -6.23 5.60 20.85
N LEU A 88 -6.96 4.97 19.94
CA LEU A 88 -6.79 5.14 18.50
C LEU A 88 -7.62 6.29 17.92
N ASN A 89 -8.47 6.94 18.75
CA ASN A 89 -9.52 7.86 18.35
C ASN A 89 -9.06 9.33 18.26
N ALA A 90 -7.84 9.55 17.78
CA ALA A 90 -7.17 10.86 17.67
C ALA A 90 -6.88 11.60 19.00
N VAL A 91 -7.20 11.02 20.16
CA VAL A 91 -6.94 11.66 21.48
C VAL A 91 -5.47 11.60 21.86
N ASP A 92 -4.83 10.44 21.70
CA ASP A 92 -3.43 10.26 22.09
C ASP A 92 -2.46 10.54 20.92
N GLY A 93 -2.97 10.85 19.73
CA GLY A 93 -2.18 11.16 18.54
C GLY A 93 -2.69 10.50 17.27
N ILE A 94 -1.82 10.39 16.29
CA ILE A 94 -2.08 9.91 14.93
C ILE A 94 -1.57 8.47 14.82
N VAL A 95 -2.43 7.54 14.41
CA VAL A 95 -2.02 6.14 14.22
C VAL A 95 -1.15 6.02 12.97
N GLN A 96 -0.03 5.32 13.09
CA GLN A 96 0.97 5.16 12.05
C GLN A 96 1.47 3.71 12.00
N LEU A 97 2.03 3.32 10.85
CA LEU A 97 2.66 2.03 10.58
C LEU A 97 4.11 2.26 10.21
N TYR A 98 4.99 1.69 11.01
CA TYR A 98 6.42 1.73 10.82
C TYR A 98 6.88 0.63 9.87
N LYS A 99 7.69 0.98 8.87
CA LYS A 99 8.41 0.08 7.97
C LYS A 99 9.92 0.24 8.23
N PRO A 100 10.65 -0.81 8.65
CA PRO A 100 12.03 -0.71 9.13
C PRO A 100 13.04 -0.46 8.02
N ASP A 101 14.21 0.07 8.38
CA ASP A 101 15.39 0.08 7.50
C ASP A 101 15.78 -1.33 7.04
N TYR A 102 16.09 -1.48 5.75
CA TYR A 102 16.68 -2.70 5.19
C TYR A 102 17.45 -2.39 3.90
N TYR A 103 18.06 -3.40 3.30
CA TYR A 103 18.79 -3.30 2.04
C TYR A 103 18.11 -4.16 0.98
N ARG A 104 17.95 -3.65 -0.24
CA ARG A 104 17.34 -4.37 -1.37
C ARG A 104 18.25 -4.36 -2.59
N LYS A 105 18.25 -5.46 -3.33
CA LYS A 105 18.87 -5.57 -4.64
C LYS A 105 17.88 -6.10 -5.67
N PHE A 106 17.89 -5.47 -6.83
CA PHE A 106 17.31 -5.99 -8.06
C PHE A 106 18.46 -6.36 -9.00
N GLU A 107 18.40 -7.55 -9.61
CA GLU A 107 19.39 -7.98 -10.59
C GLU A 107 18.71 -8.75 -11.72
N PHE A 108 18.95 -8.31 -12.95
CA PHE A 108 18.55 -9.04 -14.14
C PHE A 108 19.67 -10.02 -14.50
N ASP A 109 19.32 -11.30 -14.57
CA ASP A 109 20.23 -12.39 -14.93
C ASP A 109 19.56 -13.22 -16.04
N GLY A 110 19.86 -12.84 -17.29
CA GLY A 110 19.25 -13.43 -18.47
C GLY A 110 17.73 -13.32 -18.45
N GLU A 111 17.06 -14.46 -18.25
CA GLU A 111 15.60 -14.57 -18.23
C GLU A 111 14.99 -14.42 -16.83
N TYR A 112 15.79 -14.04 -15.84
CA TYR A 112 15.34 -13.93 -14.47
C TYR A 112 15.53 -12.52 -13.91
N LEU A 113 14.59 -12.12 -13.05
CA LEU A 113 14.75 -11.00 -12.13
C LEU A 113 14.91 -11.53 -10.71
N LEU A 114 16.05 -11.25 -10.10
CA LEU A 114 16.29 -11.46 -8.68
C LEU A 114 15.82 -10.25 -7.90
N VAL A 115 15.03 -10.47 -6.85
CA VAL A 115 14.69 -9.47 -5.83
C VAL A 115 15.15 -9.99 -4.48
N ALA A 116 16.25 -9.44 -3.97
CA ALA A 116 16.89 -9.87 -2.73
C ALA A 116 16.84 -8.78 -1.66
N ILE A 117 16.67 -9.16 -0.40
CA ILE A 117 16.69 -8.26 0.76
C ILE A 117 17.63 -8.75 1.85
N SER A 118 18.19 -7.81 2.63
CA SER A 118 19.12 -8.07 3.74
C SER A 118 18.95 -7.04 4.85
N GLU A 119 19.27 -7.44 6.09
CA GLU A 119 19.34 -6.52 7.24
C GLU A 119 20.66 -5.74 7.29
N VAL A 120 21.68 -6.21 6.58
CA VAL A 120 23.02 -5.60 6.57
C VAL A 120 23.36 -5.08 5.18
N ALA A 121 24.28 -4.11 5.13
CA ALA A 121 24.79 -3.60 3.87
C ALA A 121 25.58 -4.69 3.13
N LEU A 122 25.15 -5.01 1.91
CA LEU A 122 25.83 -5.96 1.03
C LEU A 122 26.16 -5.29 -0.32
N PRO A 123 27.22 -5.72 -1.02
CA PRO A 123 27.58 -5.17 -2.33
C PRO A 123 26.41 -5.22 -3.33
N GLY A 124 26.10 -4.07 -3.94
CA GLY A 124 25.02 -3.94 -4.91
C GLY A 124 23.61 -3.83 -4.32
N PHE A 125 23.47 -3.82 -2.99
CA PHE A 125 22.18 -3.55 -2.36
C PHE A 125 22.03 -2.05 -2.06
N THR A 126 20.85 -1.52 -2.33
CA THR A 126 20.43 -0.15 -2.00
C THR A 126 19.75 -0.13 -0.64
N ARG A 127 20.11 0.83 0.22
CA ARG A 127 19.45 1.03 1.51
C ARG A 127 18.05 1.60 1.30
N MET A 128 17.04 0.85 1.73
CA MET A 128 15.65 1.26 1.79
C MET A 128 15.36 1.82 3.18
N LYS A 129 15.50 3.14 3.33
CA LYS A 129 15.25 3.85 4.59
C LYS A 129 13.85 3.58 5.14
N GLU A 130 13.74 3.67 6.45
CA GLU A 130 12.55 3.53 7.25
C GLU A 130 11.55 4.60 6.86
N LYS A 131 10.28 4.22 6.95
CA LYS A 131 9.17 5.07 6.53
C LYS A 131 8.01 4.87 7.48
N SER A 132 7.23 5.93 7.65
CA SER A 132 5.96 5.84 8.33
C SER A 132 4.81 6.22 7.40
N ARG A 133 3.76 5.41 7.43
CA ARG A 133 2.50 5.64 6.71
C ARG A 133 1.35 5.28 7.63
N SER A 134 0.23 5.97 7.52
CA SER A 134 -1.00 5.56 8.17
C SER A 134 -1.39 4.11 7.82
N PRO A 135 -1.73 3.24 8.79
CA PRO A 135 -2.07 1.84 8.51
C PRO A 135 -3.37 1.69 7.70
N TRP A 136 -4.27 2.66 7.84
CA TRP A 136 -5.47 2.83 7.02
C TRP A 136 -5.49 4.26 6.45
N LEU A 137 -6.38 4.53 5.50
CA LEU A 137 -6.47 5.85 4.87
C LEU A 137 -6.97 6.90 5.87
N ALA A 138 -6.46 8.12 5.70
CA ALA A 138 -6.62 9.21 6.66
C ALA A 138 -7.92 10.01 6.46
N THR A 139 -8.26 10.80 7.46
CA THR A 139 -9.36 11.76 7.46
C THR A 139 -8.88 13.13 7.95
N PHE A 140 -9.78 14.08 8.13
CA PHE A 140 -9.49 15.39 8.70
C PHE A 140 -10.35 15.63 9.95
N ASN A 141 -9.79 16.31 10.93
CA ASN A 141 -10.59 16.96 11.96
C ASN A 141 -11.41 18.09 11.29
N ARG A 142 -12.73 18.05 11.41
CA ARG A 142 -13.65 18.95 10.71
C ARG A 142 -13.75 20.35 11.36
N THR A 143 -13.19 20.52 12.54
CA THR A 143 -13.11 21.82 13.24
C THR A 143 -11.88 22.62 12.79
N ASN A 144 -10.71 21.98 12.74
CA ASN A 144 -9.44 22.68 12.45
C ASN A 144 -8.78 22.27 11.12
N ASN A 145 -9.37 21.33 10.37
CA ASN A 145 -8.87 20.78 9.10
C ASN A 145 -7.51 20.07 9.16
N LYS A 146 -6.96 19.80 10.36
CA LYS A 146 -5.75 18.99 10.49
C LYS A 146 -6.02 17.56 10.02
N PRO A 147 -5.12 16.95 9.22
CA PRO A 147 -5.26 15.55 8.86
C PRO A 147 -4.96 14.66 10.06
N THR A 148 -5.59 13.50 10.10
CA THR A 148 -5.35 12.47 11.11
C THR A 148 -5.59 11.09 10.56
N CYS A 149 -5.01 10.10 11.20
CA CYS A 149 -5.33 8.69 11.03
C CYS A 149 -5.76 8.16 12.39
N ALA A 150 -7.02 7.74 12.48
CA ALA A 150 -7.65 7.34 13.74
C ALA A 150 -8.67 6.23 13.51
N SER A 151 -8.99 5.48 14.55
CA SER A 151 -10.10 4.53 14.59
C SER A 151 -11.04 4.90 15.73
N PHE A 152 -12.34 4.96 15.42
CA PHE A 152 -13.40 5.28 16.38
C PHE A 152 -14.25 4.06 16.73
N LEU A 153 -13.80 2.87 16.30
CA LEU A 153 -14.47 1.61 16.57
C LEU A 153 -14.40 1.28 18.05
N GLN A 154 -15.51 0.78 18.57
CA GLN A 154 -15.57 0.10 19.86
C GLN A 154 -15.62 -1.42 19.62
N TRP A 155 -15.26 -2.19 20.64
CA TRP A 155 -15.10 -3.64 20.53
C TRP A 155 -15.84 -4.33 21.66
N GLU A 156 -16.48 -5.45 21.33
CA GLU A 156 -17.02 -6.38 22.32
C GLU A 156 -15.89 -7.22 22.95
N SER A 157 -16.18 -7.85 24.09
CA SER A 157 -15.24 -8.78 24.74
C SER A 157 -14.88 -9.99 23.85
N THR A 158 -15.75 -10.32 22.89
CA THR A 158 -15.53 -11.38 21.89
C THR A 158 -14.57 -10.98 20.77
N GLY A 159 -14.14 -9.71 20.72
CA GLY A 159 -13.27 -9.19 19.66
C GLY A 159 -13.99 -8.75 18.39
N SER A 160 -15.32 -8.82 18.35
CA SER A 160 -16.11 -8.24 17.25
C SER A 160 -16.33 -6.74 17.45
N VAL A 161 -16.52 -5.99 16.35
CA VAL A 161 -16.88 -4.57 16.42
C VAL A 161 -18.24 -4.40 17.12
N LYS A 162 -18.31 -3.44 18.04
CA LYS A 162 -19.51 -3.12 18.81
C LYS A 162 -20.57 -2.49 17.91
N ARG A 163 -21.83 -2.88 18.12
CA ARG A 163 -22.97 -2.41 17.34
C ARG A 163 -24.10 -1.94 18.24
N VAL A 164 -24.86 -0.95 17.76
CA VAL A 164 -26.11 -0.50 18.39
C VAL A 164 -27.15 -1.60 18.23
N ALA A 165 -27.75 -2.06 19.33
CA ALA A 165 -28.59 -3.25 19.35
C ALA A 165 -29.84 -3.12 18.44
N GLU A 166 -30.42 -1.93 18.37
CA GLU A 166 -31.68 -1.66 17.66
C GLU A 166 -31.50 -1.63 16.14
N THR A 167 -30.34 -1.17 15.66
CA THR A 167 -30.10 -0.93 14.23
C THR A 167 -29.07 -1.89 13.63
N GLY A 168 -28.21 -2.50 14.45
CA GLY A 168 -27.05 -3.25 14.02
C GLY A 168 -25.95 -2.40 13.37
N LEU A 169 -26.07 -1.07 13.40
CA LEU A 169 -25.02 -0.16 12.95
C LEU A 169 -23.87 -0.11 13.96
N LEU A 170 -22.71 0.40 13.53
CA LEU A 170 -21.55 0.53 14.40
C LEU A 170 -21.82 1.48 15.57
N ASP A 171 -21.47 1.05 16.78
CA ASP A 171 -21.42 1.93 17.95
C ASP A 171 -20.03 2.59 18.00
N LEU A 172 -19.92 3.77 17.41
CA LEU A 172 -18.67 4.53 17.34
C LEU A 172 -18.49 5.44 18.56
N LEU A 173 -17.24 5.75 18.89
CA LEU A 173 -16.94 6.73 19.93
C LEU A 173 -17.55 8.10 19.57
N PRO A 174 -18.08 8.88 20.55
CA PRO A 174 -18.81 10.12 20.28
C PRO A 174 -18.05 11.15 19.44
N ASN A 175 -16.72 11.21 19.60
CA ASN A 175 -15.89 12.15 18.85
C ASN A 175 -15.73 11.80 17.36
N ALA A 176 -16.23 10.65 16.87
CA ALA A 176 -16.20 10.29 15.45
C ALA A 176 -16.84 11.35 14.53
N ALA A 177 -17.85 12.08 15.03
CA ALA A 177 -18.52 13.17 14.31
C ALA A 177 -17.58 14.31 13.92
N GLU A 178 -16.53 14.56 14.70
CA GLU A 178 -15.49 15.56 14.42
C GLU A 178 -14.54 15.11 13.31
N TYR A 179 -14.55 13.83 12.93
CA TYR A 179 -13.61 13.22 11.99
C TYR A 179 -14.32 12.52 10.83
N ARG A 180 -15.59 12.87 10.58
CA ARG A 180 -16.41 12.34 9.50
C ARG A 180 -15.65 12.29 8.18
N GLY A 181 -15.52 11.13 7.57
CA GLY A 181 -14.87 10.91 6.29
C GLY A 181 -15.72 11.30 5.09
N GLY A 182 -15.47 10.62 3.96
CA GLY A 182 -16.15 10.84 2.70
C GLY A 182 -16.17 12.33 2.31
N THR A 183 -17.32 12.78 1.83
CA THR A 183 -17.59 14.19 1.50
C THR A 183 -18.17 14.98 2.68
N ASN A 184 -18.01 14.51 3.92
CA ASN A 184 -18.48 15.17 5.15
C ASN A 184 -20.01 15.40 5.21
N VAL A 185 -20.81 14.39 4.84
CA VAL A 185 -22.28 14.49 4.81
C VAL A 185 -22.88 14.15 6.18
N THR A 186 -23.24 15.16 6.97
CA THR A 186 -23.85 15.01 8.31
C THR A 186 -25.22 14.32 8.27
N GLY A 187 -25.99 14.52 7.20
CA GLY A 187 -27.33 13.92 7.04
C GLY A 187 -27.35 12.39 6.95
N ASN A 188 -26.17 11.75 6.85
CA ASN A 188 -26.01 10.30 6.85
C ASN A 188 -25.56 9.73 8.20
N ASP A 189 -25.31 10.58 9.20
CA ASP A 189 -24.95 10.10 10.53
C ASP A 189 -26.08 9.24 11.12
N GLY A 190 -25.73 8.09 11.69
CA GLY A 190 -26.70 7.11 12.20
C GLY A 190 -27.45 6.33 11.12
N LYS A 191 -27.03 6.40 9.85
CA LYS A 191 -27.57 5.59 8.74
C LYS A 191 -26.54 4.56 8.26
N PRO A 192 -26.96 3.51 7.54
CA PRO A 192 -26.03 2.58 6.89
C PRO A 192 -24.99 3.24 5.98
N THR A 193 -25.35 4.37 5.37
CA THR A 193 -24.50 5.18 4.48
C THR A 193 -23.66 6.22 5.23
N SER A 194 -23.55 6.12 6.56
CA SER A 194 -22.74 7.02 7.37
C SER A 194 -21.27 6.97 6.97
N VAL A 195 -20.65 8.14 6.97
CA VAL A 195 -19.21 8.30 6.74
C VAL A 195 -18.45 8.62 8.03
N LEU A 196 -19.03 8.38 9.20
CA LEU A 196 -18.33 8.48 10.48
C LEU A 196 -17.24 7.41 10.59
N GLY A 197 -16.05 7.82 11.04
CA GLY A 197 -14.89 6.93 11.16
C GLY A 197 -14.34 6.40 9.83
N MET A 198 -14.80 6.92 8.70
CA MET A 198 -14.28 6.59 7.37
C MET A 198 -13.11 7.49 6.97
N PRO A 199 -12.28 7.06 5.99
CA PRO A 199 -11.34 7.96 5.31
C PRO A 199 -12.03 9.15 4.65
N ALA A 200 -11.34 10.29 4.55
CA ALA A 200 -11.84 11.43 3.78
C ALA A 200 -11.59 11.23 2.27
N THR A 201 -12.54 11.66 1.45
CA THR A 201 -12.45 11.55 -0.01
C THR A 201 -12.84 12.86 -0.70
N SER A 202 -12.88 12.87 -2.03
CA SER A 202 -13.23 14.05 -2.84
C SER A 202 -12.39 15.29 -2.51
N THR A 203 -11.14 15.09 -2.13
CA THR A 203 -10.18 16.16 -1.79
C THR A 203 -8.96 16.02 -2.68
N ASN A 204 -8.62 17.06 -3.44
CA ASN A 204 -7.47 17.01 -4.35
C ASN A 204 -6.13 17.01 -3.60
N LYS A 205 -5.09 16.55 -4.31
CA LYS A 205 -3.74 16.36 -3.77
C LYS A 205 -3.13 17.63 -3.17
N ALA A 206 -3.33 18.79 -3.81
CA ALA A 206 -2.81 20.07 -3.33
C ALA A 206 -3.43 20.47 -1.98
N THR A 207 -4.75 20.31 -1.83
CA THR A 207 -5.45 20.57 -0.55
C THR A 207 -4.97 19.63 0.54
N ILE A 208 -4.81 18.34 0.22
CA ILE A 208 -4.28 17.35 1.17
C ILE A 208 -2.88 17.76 1.64
N ARG A 209 -1.98 18.12 0.71
CA ARG A 209 -0.61 18.55 1.02
C ARG A 209 -0.59 19.74 1.97
N THR A 210 -1.37 20.80 1.68
CA THR A 210 -1.45 21.98 2.54
C THR A 210 -1.91 21.61 3.95
N ARG A 211 -2.88 20.70 4.08
CA ARG A 211 -3.34 20.23 5.39
C ARG A 211 -2.27 19.39 6.10
N CYS A 212 -1.55 18.51 5.40
CA CYS A 212 -0.45 17.73 5.99
C CYS A 212 0.61 18.64 6.60
N LYS A 213 1.01 19.70 5.89
CA LYS A 213 2.00 20.66 6.38
C LYS A 213 1.57 21.44 7.62
N SER A 214 0.27 21.48 7.95
CA SER A 214 -0.21 22.08 9.22
C SER A 214 0.19 21.28 10.47
N LEU A 215 0.63 20.03 10.32
CA LEU A 215 1.21 19.22 11.40
C LEU A 215 2.73 19.42 11.55
N GLY A 216 3.40 19.94 10.52
CA GLY A 216 4.84 20.11 10.46
C GLY A 216 5.44 19.64 9.13
N ASP A 217 6.71 19.97 8.88
CA ASP A 217 7.36 19.76 7.59
C ASP A 217 7.54 18.28 7.21
N ASN A 218 7.62 17.40 8.20
CA ASN A 218 7.80 15.96 8.00
C ASN A 218 6.52 15.21 7.60
N TRP A 219 5.35 15.86 7.68
CA TRP A 219 4.06 15.24 7.35
C TRP A 219 3.67 15.48 5.90
N HIS A 220 3.24 14.42 5.19
CA HIS A 220 2.88 14.48 3.77
C HIS A 220 1.91 13.37 3.33
N CYS A 221 1.48 13.40 2.07
CA CYS A 221 0.68 12.34 1.42
C CYS A 221 1.43 11.59 0.29
N GLY A 222 2.76 11.74 0.21
CA GLY A 222 3.63 10.93 -0.66
C GLY A 222 3.79 9.47 -0.19
N GLY A 223 2.85 8.60 -0.53
CA GLY A 223 2.80 7.20 -0.09
C GLY A 223 3.35 6.16 -1.09
N TRP A 224 3.78 6.56 -2.29
CA TRP A 224 4.13 5.61 -3.35
C TRP A 224 5.38 4.79 -3.00
N ARG A 225 6.44 5.43 -2.49
CA ARG A 225 7.68 4.72 -2.11
C ARG A 225 7.44 3.68 -1.02
N PHE A 226 6.62 4.01 -0.02
CA PHE A 226 6.22 3.06 1.02
C PHE A 226 5.49 1.86 0.44
N ARG A 227 4.51 2.11 -0.43
CA ARG A 227 3.71 1.06 -1.09
C ARG A 227 4.58 0.17 -1.98
N GLU A 228 5.47 0.76 -2.77
CA GLU A 228 6.40 0.02 -3.63
C GLU A 228 7.24 -0.95 -2.81
N GLU A 229 7.83 -0.48 -1.72
CA GLU A 229 8.65 -1.31 -0.82
C GLU A 229 7.84 -2.41 -0.13
N MET A 230 6.68 -2.06 0.41
CA MET A 230 5.79 -3.02 1.08
C MET A 230 5.27 -4.08 0.12
N SER A 231 5.03 -3.75 -1.15
CA SER A 231 4.61 -4.71 -2.17
C SER A 231 5.64 -5.82 -2.39
N TRP A 232 6.93 -5.48 -2.33
CA TRP A 232 8.02 -6.46 -2.47
C TRP A 232 8.26 -7.25 -1.20
N LEU A 233 8.18 -6.62 -0.03
CA LEU A 233 8.22 -7.34 1.24
C LEU A 233 7.11 -8.40 1.30
N MET A 234 5.92 -8.07 0.80
CA MET A 234 4.77 -8.97 0.72
C MET A 234 5.00 -10.10 -0.29
N ALA A 235 5.48 -9.81 -1.49
CA ALA A 235 5.77 -10.84 -2.48
C ALA A 235 6.88 -11.80 -2.04
N ILE A 236 7.91 -11.28 -1.35
CA ILE A 236 8.97 -12.11 -0.75
C ILE A 236 8.40 -12.99 0.35
N GLU A 237 7.56 -12.44 1.24
CA GLU A 237 6.93 -13.20 2.32
C GLU A 237 6.04 -14.33 1.77
N PHE A 238 5.11 -14.02 0.87
CA PHE A 238 4.18 -15.00 0.32
C PHE A 238 4.78 -15.91 -0.76
N GLY A 239 5.86 -15.49 -1.40
CA GLY A 239 6.39 -16.22 -2.56
C GLY A 239 5.40 -16.20 -3.71
N GLU A 240 4.73 -15.06 -3.87
CA GLU A 240 3.63 -14.86 -4.80
C GLU A 240 3.66 -13.41 -5.31
N LEU A 241 3.46 -13.23 -6.61
CA LEU A 241 3.31 -11.91 -7.22
C LEU A 241 1.86 -11.46 -7.20
N ASP A 242 0.92 -12.41 -7.28
CA ASP A 242 -0.51 -12.17 -7.16
C ASP A 242 -0.92 -11.84 -5.72
N SER A 243 -0.95 -10.55 -5.42
CA SER A 243 -1.47 -10.03 -4.15
C SER A 243 -2.93 -10.36 -3.86
N GLN A 244 -3.73 -10.72 -4.86
CA GLN A 244 -5.13 -11.14 -4.74
C GLN A 244 -5.30 -12.66 -4.64
N ALA A 245 -4.20 -13.43 -4.69
CA ALA A 245 -4.27 -14.87 -4.47
C ALA A 245 -5.00 -15.19 -3.14
N PRO A 246 -5.69 -16.34 -3.04
CA PRO A 246 -6.46 -16.69 -1.85
C PRO A 246 -5.62 -16.58 -0.57
N TYR A 247 -6.19 -15.95 0.46
CA TYR A 247 -5.54 -15.86 1.75
C TYR A 247 -5.43 -17.25 2.40
N ASN A 248 -4.23 -17.58 2.88
CA ASN A 248 -3.98 -18.79 3.64
C ASN A 248 -3.26 -18.46 4.94
N ALA A 249 -3.91 -18.72 6.07
CA ALA A 249 -3.32 -18.52 7.39
C ALA A 249 -2.26 -19.59 7.72
N GLN A 250 -2.32 -20.75 7.08
CA GLN A 250 -1.40 -21.85 7.31
C GLN A 250 -0.17 -21.71 6.43
N LYS A 251 0.99 -21.91 7.05
CA LYS A 251 2.26 -22.00 6.33
C LYS A 251 2.32 -23.28 5.49
N THR A 252 3.21 -23.30 4.51
CA THR A 252 3.60 -24.54 3.82
C THR A 252 4.23 -25.53 4.81
N GLU A 253 4.36 -26.80 4.41
CA GLU A 253 5.06 -27.81 5.22
C GLU A 253 6.49 -27.37 5.59
N ASP A 254 7.16 -26.67 4.68
CA ASP A 254 8.49 -26.08 4.90
C ASP A 254 8.50 -24.81 5.77
N GLY A 255 7.35 -24.35 6.25
CA GLY A 255 7.23 -23.20 7.15
C GLY A 255 7.20 -21.81 6.49
N PHE A 256 6.94 -21.73 5.19
CA PHE A 256 6.81 -20.46 4.46
C PHE A 256 5.38 -19.93 4.47
N ALA A 257 5.21 -18.61 4.47
CA ALA A 257 3.91 -18.02 4.16
C ALA A 257 3.54 -18.27 2.68
N GLN A 258 2.24 -18.25 2.36
CA GLN A 258 1.73 -18.56 1.03
C GLN A 258 0.39 -17.86 0.77
N GLY A 259 0.00 -17.81 -0.50
CA GLY A 259 -1.24 -17.19 -0.95
C GLY A 259 -1.09 -15.68 -1.10
N GLY A 260 -2.19 -14.95 -0.91
CA GLY A 260 -2.22 -13.50 -0.97
C GLY A 260 -3.19 -12.94 0.06
N LEU A 261 -3.85 -11.83 -0.28
CA LEU A 261 -4.84 -11.18 0.59
C LEU A 261 -6.28 -11.39 0.12
N GLY A 262 -6.47 -12.05 -1.02
CA GLY A 262 -7.79 -12.24 -1.64
C GLY A 262 -8.37 -10.98 -2.29
N ASN A 263 -9.50 -11.19 -2.96
CA ASN A 263 -10.32 -10.19 -3.66
C ASN A 263 -11.37 -9.53 -2.72
N GLY A 264 -10.99 -9.29 -1.45
CA GLY A 264 -11.91 -9.30 -0.31
C GLY A 264 -12.94 -8.16 -0.23
N SER A 265 -12.59 -6.95 -0.68
CA SER A 265 -13.44 -5.75 -0.60
C SER A 265 -14.18 -5.43 -1.89
N TYR A 266 -14.06 -6.26 -2.93
CA TYR A 266 -14.78 -6.07 -4.17
C TYR A 266 -16.31 -6.09 -3.96
N VAL A 267 -16.97 -5.04 -4.44
CA VAL A 267 -18.43 -4.86 -4.36
C VAL A 267 -19.06 -4.49 -5.70
N GLY A 268 -18.27 -4.29 -6.76
CA GLY A 268 -18.75 -3.98 -8.11
C GLY A 268 -19.56 -2.68 -8.19
N GLY A 269 -20.42 -2.58 -9.20
CA GLY A 269 -21.25 -1.39 -9.46
C GLY A 269 -22.32 -1.10 -8.40
N GLU A 270 -22.57 -2.02 -7.46
CA GLU A 270 -23.54 -1.85 -6.38
C GLU A 270 -23.18 -0.68 -5.45
N TRP A 271 -21.89 -0.39 -5.34
CA TRP A 271 -21.39 0.67 -4.46
C TRP A 271 -21.93 2.05 -4.82
N GLY A 272 -22.04 2.35 -6.13
CA GLY A 272 -22.63 3.60 -6.60
C GLY A 272 -24.08 3.76 -6.13
N ALA A 273 -24.87 2.69 -6.18
CA ALA A 273 -26.27 2.68 -5.73
C ALA A 273 -26.40 2.75 -4.20
N PHE A 274 -25.45 2.17 -3.46
CA PHE A 274 -25.48 2.18 -2.00
C PHE A 274 -25.25 3.58 -1.41
N ASN A 275 -24.16 4.25 -1.78
CA ASN A 275 -23.79 5.54 -1.17
C ASN A 275 -23.05 6.52 -2.11
N GLY A 276 -23.14 6.33 -3.43
CA GLY A 276 -22.49 7.21 -4.41
C GLY A 276 -20.96 7.08 -4.43
N TYR A 277 -20.46 5.85 -4.27
CA TYR A 277 -19.03 5.54 -4.21
C TYR A 277 -18.29 6.16 -3.01
N GLN A 278 -19.01 6.50 -1.93
CA GLN A 278 -18.37 6.96 -0.70
C GLN A 278 -17.76 5.81 0.10
N PRO A 279 -16.72 6.05 0.91
CA PRO A 279 -16.12 5.04 1.78
C PRO A 279 -17.14 4.25 2.60
N PHE A 280 -16.98 2.92 2.66
CA PHE A 280 -17.86 2.03 3.44
C PHE A 280 -17.14 1.13 4.46
N ILE A 281 -15.80 1.14 4.53
CA ILE A 281 -15.00 0.40 5.52
C ILE A 281 -14.45 1.41 6.52
N PRO A 282 -14.90 1.36 7.79
CA PRO A 282 -14.38 2.28 8.80
C PRO A 282 -12.91 1.94 9.11
N ALA A 283 -12.15 2.96 9.46
CA ALA A 283 -10.76 2.81 9.80
C ALA A 283 -10.53 1.90 11.01
N GLY A 284 -9.68 0.88 10.85
CA GLY A 284 -9.22 0.02 11.95
C GLY A 284 -10.03 -1.24 12.18
N ILE A 285 -10.80 -1.73 11.20
CA ILE A 285 -11.46 -3.05 11.26
C ILE A 285 -10.46 -4.18 11.57
N THR A 286 -9.20 -4.02 11.15
CA THR A 286 -8.12 -4.98 11.39
C THR A 286 -7.30 -4.66 12.64
N ALA A 287 -7.74 -3.75 13.51
CA ALA A 287 -7.00 -3.37 14.71
C ALA A 287 -6.74 -4.57 15.63
N LYS A 288 -7.72 -5.48 15.77
CA LYS A 288 -7.59 -6.70 16.57
C LYS A 288 -6.63 -7.75 16.00
N LEU A 289 -6.13 -7.59 14.78
CA LEU A 289 -5.04 -8.42 14.24
C LEU A 289 -3.65 -7.97 14.75
N GLY A 290 -3.52 -6.73 15.24
CA GLY A 290 -2.24 -6.15 15.56
C GLY A 290 -1.36 -5.98 14.31
N ASN A 291 -0.16 -6.53 14.36
CA ASN A 291 0.81 -6.56 13.26
C ASN A 291 0.75 -7.87 12.46
N ASN A 292 -0.23 -8.74 12.75
CA ASN A 292 -0.38 -9.99 12.00
C ASN A 292 -1.00 -9.72 10.63
N THR A 293 -0.58 -10.50 9.64
CA THR A 293 -1.26 -10.57 8.35
C THR A 293 -2.52 -11.42 8.50
N GLY A 294 -3.64 -10.96 7.94
CA GLY A 294 -4.92 -11.66 8.09
C GLY A 294 -6.07 -11.00 7.36
N VAL A 295 -7.24 -11.65 7.42
CA VAL A 295 -8.48 -11.17 6.80
C VAL A 295 -9.60 -11.23 7.83
N VAL A 296 -10.37 -10.15 7.96
CA VAL A 296 -11.47 -10.00 8.91
C VAL A 296 -12.78 -9.85 8.15
N ASP A 297 -13.82 -10.57 8.56
CA ASP A 297 -15.16 -10.38 8.02
C ASP A 297 -15.80 -9.10 8.57
N TYR A 298 -16.36 -8.28 7.68
CA TYR A 298 -17.05 -7.04 8.04
C TYR A 298 -18.44 -7.00 7.41
N LEU A 299 -19.47 -6.95 8.27
CA LEU A 299 -20.87 -6.83 7.89
C LEU A 299 -21.26 -5.36 7.67
N ILE A 300 -21.68 -5.04 6.46
CA ILE A 300 -22.28 -3.77 6.08
C ILE A 300 -23.80 -3.94 6.11
N LYS A 301 -24.46 -3.10 6.90
CA LYS A 301 -25.91 -3.11 7.04
C LYS A 301 -26.57 -2.51 5.81
N GLU A 302 -27.72 -3.07 5.41
CA GLU A 302 -28.60 -2.51 4.36
C GLU A 302 -27.86 -2.12 3.06
N TRP A 303 -26.88 -2.92 2.65
CA TRP A 303 -26.11 -2.71 1.42
C TRP A 303 -27.00 -2.61 0.18
N LYS A 304 -28.07 -3.41 0.15
CA LYS A 304 -29.14 -3.33 -0.87
C LYS A 304 -30.48 -3.43 -0.17
N SER A 305 -31.22 -2.31 -0.07
CA SER A 305 -32.62 -2.25 0.40
C SER A 305 -33.05 -3.40 1.32
N GLY A 306 -32.61 -3.36 2.59
CA GLY A 306 -32.93 -4.37 3.61
C GLY A 306 -32.05 -5.63 3.62
N VAL A 307 -31.05 -5.74 2.73
CA VAL A 307 -30.11 -6.86 2.66
C VAL A 307 -28.72 -6.39 3.10
N ASP A 308 -28.16 -7.07 4.10
CA ASP A 308 -26.79 -6.85 4.56
C ASP A 308 -25.78 -7.52 3.62
N LYS A 309 -24.53 -7.04 3.63
CA LYS A 309 -23.42 -7.63 2.88
C LYS A 309 -22.20 -7.81 3.77
N THR A 310 -21.65 -9.02 3.82
CA THR A 310 -20.35 -9.27 4.45
C THR A 310 -19.27 -9.18 3.39
N ILE A 311 -18.21 -8.43 3.68
CA ILE A 311 -16.98 -8.36 2.89
C ILE A 311 -15.80 -8.83 3.73
N LYS A 312 -14.66 -9.02 3.08
CA LYS A 312 -13.39 -9.39 3.72
C LYS A 312 -12.43 -8.21 3.72
N VAL A 313 -11.98 -7.81 4.91
CA VAL A 313 -11.03 -6.72 5.12
C VAL A 313 -9.66 -7.29 5.42
N ALA A 314 -8.72 -7.09 4.50
CA ALA A 314 -7.37 -7.62 4.63
C ALA A 314 -6.45 -6.67 5.42
N SER A 315 -5.48 -7.26 6.11
CA SER A 315 -4.30 -6.57 6.62
C SER A 315 -3.04 -7.34 6.26
N TYR A 316 -2.02 -6.64 5.76
CA TYR A 316 -0.66 -7.18 5.62
C TYR A 316 0.25 -6.51 6.63
N ARG A 317 0.73 -7.26 7.62
CA ARG A 317 1.63 -6.75 8.67
C ARG A 317 1.13 -5.46 9.36
N GLY A 318 -0.19 -5.32 9.54
CA GLY A 318 -0.80 -4.10 10.07
C GLY A 318 -1.12 -3.01 9.04
N TRP A 319 -0.80 -3.19 7.76
CA TRP A 319 -1.29 -2.34 6.67
C TRP A 319 -2.68 -2.80 6.26
N GLU A 320 -3.71 -2.03 6.64
CA GLU A 320 -5.12 -2.33 6.35
C GLU A 320 -5.47 -1.94 4.91
N GLN A 321 -6.18 -2.84 4.22
CA GLN A 321 -6.63 -2.67 2.83
C GLN A 321 -5.55 -2.12 1.91
N PRO A 322 -4.42 -2.83 1.74
CA PRO A 322 -3.34 -2.39 0.87
C PRO A 322 -3.74 -2.32 -0.61
N GLN A 323 -4.89 -2.91 -0.97
CA GLN A 323 -5.45 -2.90 -2.32
C GLN A 323 -6.99 -2.87 -2.24
N GLN A 324 -7.62 -2.57 -3.38
CA GLN A 324 -9.05 -2.81 -3.64
C GLN A 324 -10.02 -2.11 -2.71
N TYR A 325 -9.77 -0.84 -2.36
CA TYR A 325 -10.74 -0.10 -1.55
C TYR A 325 -11.01 1.28 -2.11
N LEU A 326 -10.04 2.17 -1.98
CA LEU A 326 -10.07 3.52 -2.54
C LEU A 326 -8.82 3.71 -3.38
N TRP A 327 -8.92 4.48 -4.47
CA TRP A 327 -7.71 5.01 -5.10
C TRP A 327 -6.94 5.85 -4.08
N GLU A 328 -5.63 5.73 -4.10
CA GLU A 328 -4.76 6.49 -3.21
C GLU A 328 -4.04 7.59 -3.97
N HIS A 329 -4.15 8.82 -3.47
CA HIS A 329 -3.27 9.90 -3.91
C HIS A 329 -1.83 9.62 -3.49
N ASN A 330 -0.89 9.86 -4.41
CA ASN A 330 0.54 9.85 -4.14
C ASN A 330 1.17 11.18 -4.54
N ASP A 331 1.89 11.79 -3.61
CA ASP A 331 2.56 13.06 -3.81
C ASP A 331 4.04 12.94 -4.16
N ASP A 332 4.68 11.85 -3.77
CA ASP A 332 6.08 11.56 -4.02
C ASP A 332 6.37 11.07 -5.44
N VAL A 333 5.34 10.96 -6.30
CA VAL A 333 5.45 10.51 -7.68
C VAL A 333 4.54 11.30 -8.62
N LEU A 334 5.00 11.51 -9.85
CA LEU A 334 4.26 12.18 -10.93
C LEU A 334 4.45 11.43 -12.25
N VAL A 335 3.51 11.64 -13.18
CA VAL A 335 3.60 11.12 -14.54
C VAL A 335 3.62 12.29 -15.51
N PHE A 336 4.50 12.23 -16.50
CA PHE A 336 4.54 13.17 -17.61
C PHE A 336 4.32 12.44 -18.92
N TYR A 337 3.38 12.93 -19.72
CA TYR A 337 3.20 12.48 -21.09
C TYR A 337 3.84 13.48 -22.05
N THR A 338 4.74 13.03 -22.92
CA THR A 338 5.29 13.92 -23.96
C THR A 338 4.21 14.29 -24.98
N PRO A 339 4.36 15.40 -25.72
CA PRO A 339 3.45 15.73 -26.81
C PRO A 339 3.27 14.57 -27.80
N PHE A 340 2.09 14.47 -28.42
CA PHE A 340 1.82 13.43 -29.43
C PHE A 340 2.83 13.47 -30.59
N ALA A 341 3.25 14.68 -31.01
CA ALA A 341 4.26 14.87 -32.04
C ALA A 341 5.62 14.25 -31.67
N ASP A 342 5.89 14.09 -30.37
CA ASP A 342 7.11 13.50 -29.81
C ASP A 342 6.90 12.04 -29.38
N GLY A 343 5.84 11.38 -29.86
CA GLY A 343 5.56 9.97 -29.62
C GLY A 343 4.72 9.65 -28.37
N GLY A 344 4.31 10.64 -27.59
CA GLY A 344 3.41 10.44 -26.45
C GLY A 344 3.96 9.53 -25.35
N ALA A 345 5.28 9.54 -25.12
CA ALA A 345 5.94 8.70 -24.12
C ALA A 345 5.39 9.00 -22.72
N CYS A 346 5.21 7.96 -21.91
CA CYS A 346 4.73 8.06 -20.54
C CYS A 346 5.92 7.90 -19.59
N LYS A 347 6.30 8.98 -18.91
CA LYS A 347 7.48 9.02 -18.04
C LYS A 347 7.07 9.10 -16.58
N LEU A 348 7.74 8.34 -15.73
CA LEU A 348 7.56 8.36 -14.29
C LEU A 348 8.61 9.27 -13.64
N TYR A 349 8.18 10.13 -12.74
CA TYR A 349 9.03 11.04 -11.98
C TYR A 349 8.89 10.79 -10.49
N LEU A 350 10.01 10.67 -9.77
CA LEU A 350 10.06 10.41 -8.34
C LEU A 350 10.65 11.61 -7.59
N CYS A 351 10.05 11.96 -6.46
CA CYS A 351 10.60 12.91 -5.51
C CYS A 351 10.80 12.23 -4.15
N SER A 352 11.98 12.39 -3.55
CA SER A 352 12.29 11.85 -2.22
C SER A 352 12.30 12.89 -1.11
N ASP A 353 12.21 14.17 -1.44
CA ASP A 353 12.19 15.29 -0.49
C ASP A 353 10.76 15.84 -0.34
N PRO A 354 10.07 15.60 0.79
CA PRO A 354 8.71 16.11 1.00
C PRO A 354 8.60 17.64 1.05
N ALA A 355 9.71 18.38 1.17
CA ALA A 355 9.68 19.83 1.03
C ALA A 355 9.47 20.27 -0.42
N LYS A 356 9.72 19.38 -1.39
CA LYS A 356 9.59 19.63 -2.83
C LYS A 356 8.33 19.08 -3.46
N PHE A 357 7.53 18.32 -2.71
CA PHE A 357 6.29 17.75 -3.25
C PHE A 357 5.36 18.83 -3.79
N THR A 358 4.84 18.61 -4.99
CA THR A 358 4.05 19.61 -5.69
C THR A 358 3.01 19.00 -6.63
N THR A 359 2.06 19.84 -7.04
CA THR A 359 1.15 19.56 -8.14
C THR A 359 1.46 20.60 -9.22
N PRO A 360 2.25 20.26 -10.25
CA PRO A 360 2.50 21.18 -11.35
C PRO A 360 1.19 21.47 -12.10
N SER A 361 1.15 22.59 -12.84
CA SER A 361 0.07 22.78 -13.81
C SER A 361 0.17 21.73 -14.92
N ASP A 362 -0.97 21.36 -15.49
CA ASP A 362 -1.08 20.26 -16.47
C ASP A 362 -0.07 20.38 -17.62
N HIS A 363 0.28 21.60 -18.03
CA HIS A 363 1.20 21.88 -19.14
C HIS A 363 2.47 22.63 -18.71
N ALA A 364 2.86 22.51 -17.44
CA ALA A 364 4.17 23.00 -17.00
C ALA A 364 5.31 22.29 -17.75
N GLY A 365 6.45 22.97 -17.89
CA GLY A 365 7.66 22.33 -18.40
C GLY A 365 8.08 21.11 -17.57
N GLU A 366 8.84 20.21 -18.18
CA GLU A 366 9.23 18.91 -17.58
C GLU A 366 10.15 19.05 -16.35
N ASN A 367 10.78 20.21 -16.17
CA ASN A 367 11.67 20.49 -15.04
C ASN A 367 10.88 20.90 -13.79
N VAL A 368 10.34 19.92 -13.07
CA VAL A 368 9.69 20.14 -11.76
C VAL A 368 10.72 19.94 -10.65
N ASP A 369 10.93 20.98 -9.84
CA ASP A 369 11.92 20.98 -8.75
C ASP A 369 11.75 19.78 -7.81
N GLY A 370 12.85 19.08 -7.52
CA GLY A 370 12.89 17.88 -6.68
C GLY A 370 12.39 16.57 -7.32
N TYR A 371 11.78 16.60 -8.50
CA TYR A 371 11.32 15.39 -9.21
C TYR A 371 12.33 14.97 -10.27
N GLN A 372 12.73 13.69 -10.24
CA GLN A 372 13.69 13.11 -11.17
C GLN A 372 13.04 12.00 -11.98
N GLU A 373 13.32 11.94 -13.28
CA GLU A 373 12.84 10.86 -14.15
C GLU A 373 13.38 9.52 -13.62
N LEU A 374 12.47 8.59 -13.35
CA LEU A 374 12.76 7.24 -12.89
C LEU A 374 12.80 6.25 -14.06
N GLY A 375 11.95 6.47 -15.07
CA GLY A 375 11.95 5.69 -16.31
C GLY A 375 10.62 5.76 -17.06
N LEU A 376 10.49 4.90 -18.08
CA LEU A 376 9.32 4.83 -18.96
C LEU A 376 8.28 3.84 -18.44
N LEU A 377 7.04 4.29 -18.36
CA LEU A 377 5.85 3.48 -18.12
C LEU A 377 5.36 2.83 -19.42
N PRO A 378 4.47 1.81 -19.35
CA PRO A 378 3.98 1.10 -20.53
C PRO A 378 3.36 2.00 -21.59
N THR A 379 3.45 1.58 -22.85
CA THR A 379 2.88 2.30 -24.01
C THR A 379 1.37 2.11 -24.15
N GLY A 380 0.76 1.22 -23.38
CA GLY A 380 -0.68 0.97 -23.33
C GLY A 380 -1.18 0.64 -21.92
N SER A 381 -2.50 0.57 -21.78
CA SER A 381 -3.13 0.04 -20.56
C SER A 381 -3.18 -1.48 -20.61
N GLY A 382 -3.03 -2.15 -19.47
CA GLY A 382 -3.09 -3.60 -19.39
C GLY A 382 -2.56 -4.15 -18.07
N TYR A 383 -2.63 -5.47 -17.91
CA TYR A 383 -1.98 -6.17 -16.81
C TYR A 383 -0.47 -6.13 -16.96
N ILE A 384 0.22 -5.82 -15.88
CA ILE A 384 1.67 -5.59 -15.89
C ILE A 384 2.39 -6.92 -16.18
N SER A 385 3.21 -6.93 -17.22
CA SER A 385 4.01 -8.09 -17.62
C SER A 385 5.49 -7.95 -17.25
N GLU A 386 6.01 -6.72 -17.23
CA GLU A 386 7.41 -6.43 -16.93
C GLU A 386 7.54 -5.20 -16.03
N MET A 387 8.62 -5.18 -15.24
CA MET A 387 8.96 -4.08 -14.35
C MET A 387 10.30 -3.47 -14.77
N GLY A 388 10.34 -2.15 -14.90
CA GLY A 388 11.56 -1.37 -14.92
C GLY A 388 12.11 -1.22 -13.51
N VAL A 389 13.43 -1.05 -13.39
CA VAL A 389 14.12 -0.87 -12.12
C VAL A 389 15.06 0.32 -12.23
N ALA A 390 14.95 1.27 -11.31
CA ALA A 390 15.87 2.39 -11.20
C ALA A 390 15.93 2.91 -9.76
N ASN A 391 17.10 3.40 -9.34
CA ASN A 391 17.31 3.98 -7.99
C ASN A 391 16.84 3.07 -6.84
N GLY A 392 16.96 1.76 -7.04
CA GLY A 392 16.52 0.76 -6.08
C GLY A 392 15.00 0.55 -5.98
N TYR A 393 14.18 1.22 -6.80
CA TYR A 393 12.73 1.03 -6.92
C TYR A 393 12.37 0.32 -8.23
N SER A 394 11.15 -0.21 -8.30
CA SER A 394 10.57 -0.78 -9.51
C SER A 394 9.30 -0.04 -9.94
N PHE A 395 8.97 -0.12 -11.22
CA PHE A 395 7.77 0.48 -11.81
C PHE A 395 7.33 -0.35 -13.04
N PRO A 396 6.05 -0.32 -13.43
CA PRO A 396 5.60 -1.00 -14.64
C PRO A 396 6.38 -0.51 -15.86
N SER A 397 6.87 -1.42 -16.70
CA SER A 397 7.53 -1.06 -17.98
C SER A 397 6.85 -1.65 -19.20
N ASN A 398 6.08 -2.73 -19.02
CA ASN A 398 5.34 -3.39 -20.09
C ASN A 398 4.04 -4.01 -19.59
N VAL A 399 3.06 -4.13 -20.48
CA VAL A 399 1.76 -4.79 -20.23
C VAL A 399 1.45 -5.88 -21.25
N THR A 400 2.26 -6.04 -22.28
CA THR A 400 2.02 -7.05 -23.32
C THR A 400 2.12 -8.45 -22.73
N GLY A 401 1.05 -9.23 -22.86
CA GLY A 401 1.01 -10.63 -22.44
C GLY A 401 0.80 -10.88 -20.95
N GLY A 402 0.59 -9.83 -20.15
CA GLY A 402 0.17 -9.93 -18.75
C GLY A 402 -1.32 -10.29 -18.62
N ALA A 403 -1.71 -10.83 -17.46
CA ALA A 403 -3.11 -11.16 -17.16
C ALA A 403 -3.38 -11.08 -15.65
N ALA A 404 -4.66 -11.17 -15.25
CA ALA A 404 -5.08 -11.19 -13.84
C ALA A 404 -4.48 -12.33 -12.99
N ASN A 405 -3.96 -13.37 -13.64
CA ASN A 405 -3.39 -14.56 -13.04
C ASN A 405 -1.99 -14.89 -13.59
N LYS A 406 -1.30 -13.89 -14.15
CA LYS A 406 0.00 -14.06 -14.80
C LYS A 406 0.85 -12.81 -14.61
N ASN A 407 2.16 -13.00 -14.46
CA ASN A 407 3.16 -11.97 -14.23
C ASN A 407 2.94 -11.30 -12.88
N TYR A 408 2.52 -10.03 -12.88
CA TYR A 408 2.34 -9.27 -11.65
C TYR A 408 0.87 -9.18 -11.23
N CYS A 409 -0.08 -9.62 -12.08
CA CYS A 409 -1.53 -9.62 -11.85
C CYS A 409 -2.19 -8.23 -11.66
N ASP A 410 -1.40 -7.22 -11.36
CA ASP A 410 -1.79 -5.83 -11.20
C ASP A 410 -2.02 -5.14 -12.55
N TYR A 411 -3.02 -4.24 -12.63
CA TYR A 411 -3.31 -3.48 -13.85
C TYR A 411 -2.67 -2.09 -13.85
N PHE A 412 -2.22 -1.65 -15.03
CA PHE A 412 -1.77 -0.28 -15.30
C PHE A 412 -2.74 0.43 -16.24
N TRP A 413 -3.27 1.59 -15.82
CA TRP A 413 -4.09 2.45 -16.67
C TRP A 413 -3.25 3.60 -17.20
N ARG A 414 -3.16 3.68 -18.53
CA ARG A 414 -2.48 4.72 -19.28
C ARG A 414 -3.48 5.69 -19.90
N GLN A 415 -3.12 6.97 -19.93
CA GLN A 415 -3.83 7.96 -20.72
C GLN A 415 -3.52 7.79 -22.22
N THR A 416 -4.54 7.93 -23.05
CA THR A 416 -4.35 8.05 -24.50
C THR A 416 -3.92 9.47 -24.81
N VAL A 417 -2.80 9.64 -25.51
CA VAL A 417 -2.29 10.94 -25.97
C VAL A 417 -2.34 10.95 -27.49
N ASN A 418 -3.07 11.89 -28.07
CA ASN A 418 -3.21 12.02 -29.52
C ASN A 418 -3.29 13.50 -29.95
N ALA A 419 -3.28 13.74 -31.26
CA ALA A 419 -3.25 15.08 -31.83
C ALA A 419 -4.45 15.98 -31.47
N THR A 420 -5.55 15.43 -30.95
CA THR A 420 -6.82 16.17 -30.79
C THR A 420 -7.32 16.26 -29.35
N ASN A 421 -6.69 15.57 -28.39
CA ASN A 421 -7.23 15.46 -27.04
C ASN A 421 -6.49 16.25 -25.94
N ASN A 422 -5.40 16.95 -26.28
CA ASN A 422 -4.64 17.80 -25.35
C ASN A 422 -4.27 17.08 -24.04
N ALA A 423 -3.94 15.80 -24.15
CA ALA A 423 -3.71 14.88 -23.04
C ALA A 423 -2.23 14.70 -22.68
N ASP A 424 -1.34 15.44 -23.32
CA ASP A 424 0.07 15.54 -22.94
C ASP A 424 0.25 16.36 -21.65
N GLY A 425 1.44 16.30 -21.05
CA GLY A 425 1.79 17.02 -19.83
C GLY A 425 1.64 16.19 -18.55
N TRP A 426 1.42 16.88 -17.43
CA TRP A 426 1.50 16.32 -16.08
C TRP A 426 0.22 15.65 -15.59
N TYR A 427 0.40 14.50 -14.94
CA TYR A 427 -0.62 13.66 -14.33
C TYR A 427 -0.17 13.19 -12.94
N GLN A 428 -1.13 12.79 -12.12
CA GLN A 428 -0.85 12.07 -10.88
C GLN A 428 -0.87 10.55 -11.14
N LEU A 429 -0.19 9.79 -10.28
CA LEU A 429 -0.27 8.34 -10.24
C LEU A 429 -1.10 7.90 -9.03
N LEU A 430 -2.28 7.35 -9.28
CA LEU A 430 -3.13 6.76 -8.24
C LEU A 430 -2.75 5.29 -8.03
N SER A 431 -2.86 4.80 -6.79
CA SER A 431 -2.56 3.40 -6.45
C SER A 431 -3.74 2.68 -5.78
N SER A 432 -3.60 1.36 -5.53
CA SER A 432 -4.56 0.50 -4.79
C SER A 432 -5.75 -0.02 -5.62
N ALA A 433 -6.26 0.78 -6.56
CA ALA A 433 -7.61 0.63 -7.14
C ALA A 433 -8.75 0.72 -6.11
N TYR A 434 -9.95 1.00 -6.61
CA TYR A 434 -11.15 1.09 -5.80
C TYR A 434 -11.94 -0.22 -5.80
N ALA A 435 -12.82 -0.40 -4.81
CA ALA A 435 -13.59 -1.62 -4.54
C ALA A 435 -14.60 -2.07 -5.63
N GLY A 436 -14.71 -1.34 -6.74
CA GLY A 436 -15.54 -1.70 -7.88
C GLY A 436 -14.72 -2.33 -9.02
N TYR A 437 -13.40 -2.35 -8.89
CA TYR A 437 -12.52 -3.18 -9.72
C TYR A 437 -12.22 -4.49 -8.98
N SER A 438 -12.53 -5.61 -9.63
CA SER A 438 -12.15 -6.96 -9.18
C SER A 438 -10.66 -7.18 -9.53
N GLU A 439 -10.38 -8.12 -10.41
CA GLU A 439 -9.06 -8.60 -10.86
C GLU A 439 -8.05 -7.54 -11.27
N HIS A 440 -8.46 -6.32 -11.63
CA HIS A 440 -7.55 -5.25 -12.01
C HIS A 440 -6.77 -4.66 -10.82
N SER A 441 -7.22 -4.92 -9.58
CA SER A 441 -6.61 -4.39 -8.38
C SER A 441 -5.30 -5.10 -8.02
N GLY A 442 -4.66 -4.63 -6.95
CA GLY A 442 -3.48 -5.22 -6.36
C GLY A 442 -2.55 -4.16 -5.76
N VAL A 443 -1.47 -4.59 -5.11
CA VAL A 443 -0.56 -3.67 -4.42
C VAL A 443 0.31 -2.82 -5.35
N ARG A 444 0.52 -3.23 -6.61
CA ARG A 444 1.30 -2.50 -7.65
C ARG A 444 0.42 -1.84 -8.71
N CYS A 445 -0.89 -2.08 -8.67
CA CYS A 445 -1.87 -1.43 -9.51
C CYS A 445 -1.67 0.09 -9.53
N ALA A 446 -1.68 0.67 -10.73
CA ALA A 446 -1.32 2.07 -10.94
C ALA A 446 -2.15 2.73 -12.05
N ASN A 447 -2.73 3.89 -11.74
CA ASN A 447 -3.58 4.64 -12.67
C ASN A 447 -2.97 6.01 -12.96
N ALA A 448 -2.63 6.22 -14.24
CA ALA A 448 -2.00 7.42 -14.77
C ALA A 448 -2.91 8.19 -15.75
N ILE A 449 -4.23 8.16 -15.53
CA ILE A 449 -5.22 8.83 -16.42
C ILE A 449 -5.76 10.14 -15.85
N SER A 450 -5.45 10.45 -14.58
CA SER A 450 -6.02 11.58 -13.86
C SER A 450 -5.03 12.73 -13.71
N ARG A 451 -5.48 13.95 -14.02
CA ARG A 451 -4.70 15.19 -13.80
C ARG A 451 -4.54 15.46 -12.30
N GLY A 452 -3.53 16.25 -11.93
CA GLY A 452 -3.19 16.50 -10.52
C GLY A 452 -4.28 17.22 -9.70
N ALA A 453 -5.17 17.98 -10.36
CA ALA A 453 -6.28 18.68 -9.73
C ALA A 453 -7.51 17.80 -9.46
N ASN A 454 -7.60 16.62 -10.09
CA ASN A 454 -8.75 15.74 -9.97
C ASN A 454 -8.88 15.17 -8.56
N ALA A 455 -10.12 14.91 -8.16
CA ALA A 455 -10.50 14.18 -6.95
C ALA A 455 -11.77 13.36 -7.23
N GLY A 456 -11.91 12.22 -6.55
CA GLY A 456 -13.07 11.34 -6.64
C GLY A 456 -13.64 11.00 -5.27
N THR A 457 -14.91 10.61 -5.22
CA THR A 457 -15.56 10.13 -3.97
C THR A 457 -14.98 8.82 -3.49
N ASP A 458 -14.38 8.06 -4.40
CA ASP A 458 -13.66 6.80 -4.24
C ASP A 458 -12.14 6.98 -4.05
N TRP A 459 -11.65 8.22 -3.86
CA TRP A 459 -10.22 8.53 -3.74
C TRP A 459 -9.89 9.02 -2.33
N GLY A 460 -9.00 8.30 -1.65
CA GLY A 460 -8.49 8.67 -0.34
C GLY A 460 -7.00 9.01 -0.38
N PHE A 461 -6.40 9.19 0.80
CA PHE A 461 -4.98 9.46 0.92
C PHE A 461 -4.38 8.80 2.16
N PRO A 462 -3.11 8.33 2.07
CA PRO A 462 -2.34 7.99 3.24
C PRO A 462 -1.79 9.26 3.91
N LEU A 463 -1.67 9.24 5.23
CA LEU A 463 -0.94 10.26 5.98
C LEU A 463 0.43 9.69 6.37
N CYS A 464 1.49 10.22 5.79
CA CYS A 464 2.86 9.75 5.93
C CYS A 464 3.67 10.72 6.79
N LEU A 465 4.73 10.19 7.40
CA LEU A 465 5.68 10.92 8.23
C LEU A 465 7.10 10.48 7.85
N GLU A 466 7.95 11.45 7.51
CA GLU A 466 9.39 11.22 7.41
C GLU A 466 10.03 11.27 8.80
N PHE A 467 10.97 10.36 9.05
CA PHE A 467 11.77 10.38 10.26
C PHE A 467 12.97 11.32 10.07
N PRO A 468 13.09 12.42 10.85
CA PRO A 468 14.20 13.37 10.72
C PRO A 468 15.55 12.79 11.16
N SER A 469 15.54 11.74 11.98
CA SER A 469 16.69 10.94 12.39
C SER A 469 16.26 9.48 12.51
N SER A 470 17.18 8.54 12.35
CA SER A 470 16.80 7.14 12.45
C SER A 470 16.32 6.79 13.87
N GLU A 471 15.18 6.11 13.98
CA GLU A 471 14.66 5.68 15.29
C GLU A 471 15.50 4.52 15.88
N GLY A 472 16.42 3.94 15.09
CA GLY A 472 17.45 3.03 15.57
C GLY A 472 16.91 1.76 16.25
N ILE A 473 15.74 1.28 15.81
CA ILE A 473 15.01 0.16 16.41
C ILE A 473 15.51 -1.20 15.93
#